data_AF-A0A925U6U5-F1
#
_entry.id   AF-A0A925U6U5-F1
#
_cell.length_a   1.000
_cell.length_b   1.000
_cell.length_c   1.000
_cell.angle_alpha   90.00
_cell.angle_beta   90.00
_cell.angle_gamma   90.00
#
_symmetry.space_group_name_H-M   'P 1'
#
loop_
_entity.id
_entity.type
_entity.pdbx_description
1 polymer ?
#
loop_
_entity_poly.entity_id
_entity_poly.type
_entity_poly.pdbx_seq_one_letter_code
_entity_poly.pdbx_strand_id
1 'polypeptide(L)'
;MKISFNILGQALIASTIFLYACGGGDGNQQATSEETSSASSEAASTEQVAVDPEAKSESKGVGRFTSVEIGPLDKSLSKKGEAVFTAKCSACHKLSDEKIVGPGLKNVTLRRTPEWIMNMITNPEEMTKQDPVGKALFEKHLVQMTFQNVSDDETRQILEFLRDNDAK
;
A
#
# COMPACT_ATOMS: atom_id res chain seq x y z
N MET A 1 44.37 43.57 -24.99
CA MET A 1 45.53 43.07 -25.76
C MET A 1 45.18 41.68 -26.26
N LYS A 2 45.31 41.45 -27.57
CA LYS A 2 45.11 40.18 -28.30
C LYS A 2 45.92 39.06 -27.59
N ILE A 3 45.64 37.76 -27.69
CA ILE A 3 45.62 36.93 -28.91
C ILE A 3 44.97 35.58 -28.58
N SER A 4 44.11 35.13 -29.50
CA SER A 4 43.47 33.81 -29.61
C SER A 4 44.46 32.71 -30.03
N PHE A 5 44.22 31.45 -29.66
CA PHE A 5 44.61 30.31 -30.50
C PHE A 5 43.50 29.25 -30.51
N ASN A 6 43.17 28.81 -31.72
CA ASN A 6 42.05 27.98 -32.13
C ASN A 6 42.64 26.95 -33.11
N ILE A 7 42.68 25.66 -32.78
CA ILE A 7 43.09 24.54 -33.67
C ILE A 7 42.41 23.29 -33.08
N LEU A 8 41.28 22.75 -33.56
CA LEU A 8 40.92 22.15 -34.85
C LEU A 8 41.76 20.90 -35.23
N GLY A 9 41.19 19.70 -35.07
CA GLY A 9 41.71 18.44 -35.61
C GLY A 9 41.15 17.23 -34.86
N GLN A 10 39.99 16.69 -35.25
CA GLN A 10 39.85 15.51 -36.14
C GLN A 10 40.58 14.27 -35.61
N ALA A 11 39.83 13.22 -35.26
CA ALA A 11 39.81 11.96 -36.01
C ALA A 11 39.23 10.80 -35.18
N LEU A 12 38.21 10.17 -35.77
CA LEU A 12 37.75 8.81 -35.53
C LEU A 12 38.91 7.82 -35.40
N ILE A 13 38.91 6.98 -34.36
CA ILE A 13 39.51 5.64 -34.44
C ILE A 13 38.53 4.66 -33.80
N ALA A 14 37.79 3.98 -34.66
CA ALA A 14 37.18 2.71 -34.36
C ALA A 14 38.27 1.64 -34.31
N SER A 15 38.25 0.76 -33.31
CA SER A 15 38.96 -0.52 -33.38
C SER A 15 38.18 -1.58 -32.62
N THR A 16 37.44 -2.34 -33.41
CA THR A 16 36.85 -3.64 -33.12
C THR A 16 37.94 -4.68 -32.91
N ILE A 17 37.89 -5.45 -31.82
CA ILE A 17 38.47 -6.78 -31.77
C ILE A 17 37.33 -7.78 -31.53
N PHE A 18 36.88 -8.35 -32.63
CA PHE A 18 36.13 -9.59 -32.69
C PHE A 18 37.12 -10.74 -32.50
N LEU A 19 36.84 -11.65 -31.57
CA LEU A 19 37.36 -13.02 -31.64
C LEU A 19 36.15 -13.96 -31.71
N TYR A 20 35.89 -14.37 -32.94
CA TYR A 20 34.93 -15.39 -33.33
C TYR A 20 35.57 -16.76 -33.06
N ALA A 21 34.97 -17.56 -32.18
CA ALA A 21 35.26 -18.98 -32.07
C ALA A 21 34.24 -19.73 -32.94
N CYS A 22 34.75 -20.47 -33.91
CA CYS A 22 34.03 -21.23 -34.92
C CYS A 22 33.78 -22.66 -34.45
N GLY A 23 32.63 -23.24 -34.80
CA GLY A 23 32.29 -24.62 -34.45
C GLY A 23 31.06 -25.22 -35.15
N GLY A 24 31.04 -25.21 -36.49
CA GLY A 24 30.54 -26.31 -37.34
C GLY A 24 29.02 -26.46 -37.63
N GLY A 25 28.66 -26.48 -38.92
CA GLY A 25 27.43 -27.12 -39.45
C GLY A 25 26.77 -26.38 -40.62
N ASP A 26 26.69 -27.05 -41.78
CA ASP A 26 26.32 -26.59 -43.14
C ASP A 26 25.03 -25.76 -43.36
N GLY A 27 25.12 -24.78 -44.28
CA GLY A 27 24.34 -24.83 -45.52
C GLY A 27 22.88 -24.31 -45.58
N ASN A 28 22.73 -22.98 -45.65
CA ASN A 28 21.96 -22.22 -46.66
C ASN A 28 20.40 -22.17 -46.69
N GLN A 29 19.92 -20.91 -46.77
CA GLN A 29 18.67 -20.35 -47.33
C GLN A 29 17.37 -20.26 -46.48
N GLN A 30 17.27 -19.13 -45.77
CA GLN A 30 16.20 -18.11 -45.78
C GLN A 30 14.84 -18.47 -46.42
N ALA A 31 13.76 -18.42 -45.64
CA ALA A 31 12.78 -17.31 -45.64
C ALA A 31 11.51 -17.67 -44.85
N THR A 32 11.05 -16.68 -44.08
CA THR A 32 9.65 -16.30 -43.86
C THR A 32 8.72 -17.22 -43.04
N SER A 33 8.29 -16.62 -41.91
CA SER A 33 6.93 -16.58 -41.36
C SER A 33 5.98 -17.77 -41.56
N GLU A 34 5.59 -18.35 -40.42
CA GLU A 34 4.33 -19.00 -40.03
C GLU A 34 4.60 -19.38 -38.54
N GLU A 35 3.73 -19.49 -37.55
CA GLU A 35 2.28 -19.55 -37.39
C GLU A 35 2.10 -19.52 -35.85
N THR A 36 1.09 -18.85 -35.29
CA THR A 36 -0.15 -19.53 -34.86
C THR A 36 0.07 -20.92 -34.26
N SER A 37 0.04 -21.01 -32.93
CA SER A 37 -0.50 -22.19 -32.26
C SER A 37 -1.14 -21.78 -30.94
N SER A 38 -2.47 -21.87 -30.94
CA SER A 38 -3.30 -21.84 -29.74
C SER A 38 -3.10 -23.12 -28.94
N ALA A 39 -2.87 -23.00 -27.63
CA ALA A 39 -3.28 -23.99 -26.66
C ALA A 39 -3.46 -23.31 -25.29
N SER A 40 -4.71 -22.94 -25.02
CA SER A 40 -5.39 -22.95 -23.72
C SER A 40 -4.52 -23.26 -22.49
N SER A 41 -4.23 -22.23 -21.70
CA SER A 41 -4.36 -22.36 -20.25
C SER A 41 -5.29 -21.26 -19.75
N GLU A 42 -6.42 -21.73 -19.27
CA GLU A 42 -7.44 -21.01 -18.53
C GLU A 42 -6.79 -20.52 -17.22
N ALA A 43 -6.16 -19.35 -17.26
CA ALA A 43 -5.75 -18.63 -16.07
C ALA A 43 -6.87 -17.67 -15.74
N ALA A 44 -7.67 -18.07 -14.76
CA ALA A 44 -8.74 -17.33 -14.12
C ALA A 44 -8.49 -15.82 -14.19
N SER A 45 -9.28 -15.15 -15.02
CA SER A 45 -9.61 -13.75 -14.83
C SER A 45 -10.29 -13.67 -13.46
N THR A 46 -9.51 -13.42 -12.40
CA THR A 46 -10.04 -12.79 -11.21
C THR A 46 -10.47 -11.42 -11.65
N GLU A 47 -11.71 -11.37 -12.13
CA GLU A 47 -12.50 -10.17 -12.27
C GLU A 47 -12.27 -9.36 -10.99
N GLN A 48 -11.59 -8.22 -11.13
CA GLN A 48 -11.35 -7.31 -10.02
C GLN A 48 -12.73 -6.76 -9.64
N VAL A 49 -13.45 -7.48 -8.81
CA VAL A 49 -14.60 -6.94 -8.10
C VAL A 49 -14.02 -5.83 -7.24
N ALA A 50 -14.27 -4.59 -7.63
CA ALA A 50 -13.79 -3.42 -6.91
C ALA A 50 -14.22 -3.55 -5.44
N VAL A 51 -13.25 -3.61 -4.53
CA VAL A 51 -13.51 -3.64 -3.09
C VAL A 51 -14.08 -2.28 -2.71
N ASP A 52 -15.33 -2.25 -2.24
CA ASP A 52 -15.89 -1.02 -1.65
C ASP A 52 -15.17 -0.75 -0.31
N PRO A 53 -14.35 0.31 -0.20
CA PRO A 53 -13.64 0.62 1.03
C PRO A 53 -14.57 1.10 2.14
N GLU A 54 -15.86 1.31 1.92
CA GLU A 54 -16.81 1.66 2.99
C GLU A 54 -17.62 0.47 3.50
N ALA A 55 -17.71 -0.62 2.73
CA ALA A 55 -18.43 -1.82 3.12
C ALA A 55 -17.84 -2.47 4.39
N LYS A 56 -18.68 -3.17 5.15
CA LYS A 56 -18.23 -3.94 6.32
C LYS A 56 -17.27 -5.05 5.88
N SER A 57 -16.20 -5.26 6.64
CA SER A 57 -15.23 -6.33 6.40
C SER A 57 -14.90 -7.05 7.71
N GLU A 58 -14.93 -8.38 7.65
CA GLU A 58 -14.52 -9.29 8.74
C GLU A 58 -13.02 -9.64 8.68
N SER A 59 -12.27 -9.07 7.71
CA SER A 59 -10.81 -9.21 7.66
C SER A 59 -10.17 -8.69 8.94
N LYS A 60 -9.11 -9.36 9.39
CA LYS A 60 -8.24 -8.88 10.49
C LYS A 60 -7.09 -7.99 9.97
N GLY A 61 -6.95 -7.87 8.66
CA GLY A 61 -5.86 -7.14 8.01
C GLY A 61 -4.54 -7.90 8.05
N VAL A 62 -3.44 -7.14 7.90
CA VAL A 62 -2.06 -7.62 7.87
C VAL A 62 -1.29 -7.00 9.03
N GLY A 63 -0.91 -7.82 10.00
CA GLY A 63 -0.11 -7.38 11.13
C GLY A 63 -0.12 -8.37 12.31
N ARG A 64 0.44 -7.93 13.44
CA ARG A 64 0.64 -8.76 14.63
C ARG A 64 -0.63 -9.02 15.43
N PHE A 65 -1.67 -8.20 15.29
CA PHE A 65 -2.93 -8.39 16.00
C PHE A 65 -3.78 -9.41 15.27
N THR A 66 -3.76 -10.65 15.74
CA THR A 66 -4.53 -11.77 15.19
C THR A 66 -5.73 -12.15 16.06
N SER A 67 -5.76 -11.69 17.31
CA SER A 67 -6.90 -11.82 18.23
C SER A 67 -6.90 -10.62 19.18
N VAL A 68 -8.05 -9.98 19.35
CA VAL A 68 -8.22 -8.89 20.32
C VAL A 68 -9.44 -9.18 21.19
N GLU A 69 -9.22 -9.31 22.49
CA GLU A 69 -10.30 -9.52 23.45
C GLU A 69 -11.10 -8.25 23.68
N ILE A 70 -12.41 -8.34 23.46
CA ILE A 70 -13.35 -7.24 23.61
C ILE A 70 -14.32 -7.53 24.75
N GLY A 71 -14.14 -6.83 25.87
CA GLY A 71 -15.04 -6.84 27.01
C GLY A 71 -16.11 -5.74 26.94
N PRO A 72 -16.88 -5.58 28.05
CA PRO A 72 -17.72 -4.40 28.25
C PRO A 72 -16.93 -3.11 28.04
N LEU A 73 -17.63 -2.07 27.59
CA LEU A 73 -17.01 -0.77 27.33
C LEU A 73 -16.34 -0.21 28.60
N ASP A 74 -15.04 0.04 28.55
CA ASP A 74 -14.27 0.63 29.63
C ASP A 74 -14.09 2.14 29.40
N LYS A 75 -14.81 2.94 30.18
CA LYS A 75 -14.76 4.41 30.11
C LYS A 75 -13.41 5.00 30.51
N SER A 76 -12.69 4.36 31.42
CA SER A 76 -11.35 4.82 31.84
C SER A 76 -10.34 4.62 30.72
N LEU A 77 -10.39 3.46 30.07
CA LEU A 77 -9.56 3.13 28.92
C LEU A 77 -9.92 4.01 27.70
N SER A 78 -11.20 4.22 27.44
CA SER A 78 -11.71 5.16 26.42
C SER A 78 -11.15 6.58 26.64
N LYS A 79 -11.21 7.12 27.86
CA LYS A 79 -10.68 8.46 28.16
C LYS A 79 -9.17 8.59 27.90
N LYS A 80 -8.39 7.53 28.17
CA LYS A 80 -6.97 7.51 27.78
C LYS A 80 -6.82 7.51 26.26
N GLY A 81 -7.62 6.71 25.57
CA GLY A 81 -7.66 6.65 24.11
C GLY A 81 -8.00 7.98 23.45
N GLU A 82 -8.95 8.74 24.01
CA GLU A 82 -9.32 10.07 23.56
C GLU A 82 -8.12 11.02 23.59
N ALA A 83 -7.33 10.99 24.67
CA ALA A 83 -6.13 11.81 24.80
C ALA A 83 -5.08 11.45 23.73
N VAL A 84 -4.84 10.15 23.51
CA VAL A 84 -3.89 9.69 22.47
C VAL A 84 -4.41 10.06 21.08
N PHE A 85 -5.69 9.81 20.79
CA PHE A 85 -6.32 10.16 19.51
C PHE A 85 -6.23 11.66 19.22
N THR A 86 -6.50 12.49 20.23
CA THR A 86 -6.40 13.95 20.11
C THR A 86 -4.98 14.36 19.75
N ALA A 87 -3.98 13.79 20.43
CA ALA A 87 -2.58 14.14 20.20
C ALA A 87 -2.01 13.61 18.87
N LYS A 88 -2.42 12.42 18.42
CA LYS A 88 -1.74 11.68 17.35
C LYS A 88 -2.59 11.43 16.09
N CYS A 89 -3.90 11.59 16.14
CA CYS A 89 -4.82 11.22 15.05
C CYS A 89 -5.71 12.36 14.56
N SER A 90 -6.10 13.27 15.45
CA SER A 90 -7.13 14.30 15.19
C SER A 90 -6.74 15.33 14.12
N ALA A 91 -5.43 15.50 13.86
CA ALA A 91 -4.93 16.34 12.77
C ALA A 91 -5.32 15.80 11.38
N CYS A 92 -5.57 14.48 11.27
CA CYS A 92 -5.85 13.81 10.01
C CYS A 92 -7.22 13.13 9.94
N HIS A 93 -7.88 12.89 11.07
CA HIS A 93 -9.18 12.21 11.11
C HIS A 93 -10.21 12.96 11.94
N LYS A 94 -11.44 13.01 11.42
CA LYS A 94 -12.64 13.42 12.17
C LYS A 94 -13.39 12.19 12.66
N LEU A 95 -14.12 12.35 13.77
CA LEU A 95 -15.03 11.32 14.31
C LEU A 95 -16.37 11.28 13.54
N SER A 96 -16.61 12.26 12.66
CA SER A 96 -17.70 12.27 11.69
C SER A 96 -17.29 11.50 10.42
N ASP A 97 -18.14 11.55 9.39
CA ASP A 97 -17.87 11.06 8.04
C ASP A 97 -17.04 12.07 7.20
N GLU A 98 -16.73 13.24 7.76
CA GLU A 98 -15.96 14.28 7.08
C GLU A 98 -14.51 13.85 6.85
N LYS A 99 -14.07 13.90 5.59
CA LYS A 99 -12.66 13.76 5.21
C LYS A 99 -11.93 15.08 5.44
N ILE A 100 -10.80 15.03 6.13
CA ILE A 100 -9.80 16.11 6.11
C ILE A 100 -8.58 15.66 5.29
N VAL A 101 -7.54 15.15 5.95
CA VAL A 101 -6.44 14.43 5.30
C VAL A 101 -6.84 12.97 5.07
N GLY A 102 -7.17 12.25 6.14
CA GLY A 102 -7.69 10.89 6.11
C GLY A 102 -9.22 10.83 6.07
N PRO A 103 -9.80 9.64 5.84
CA PRO A 103 -11.25 9.42 5.89
C PRO A 103 -11.84 9.75 7.27
N GLY A 104 -13.12 10.12 7.29
CA GLY A 104 -13.89 10.18 8.52
C GLY A 104 -14.01 8.81 9.20
N LEU A 105 -14.01 8.80 10.53
CA LEU A 105 -14.01 7.59 11.35
C LEU A 105 -15.37 7.23 11.94
N LYS A 106 -16.44 7.91 11.53
CA LYS A 106 -17.81 7.56 11.94
C LYS A 106 -18.08 6.07 11.72
N ASN A 107 -18.51 5.40 12.79
CA ASN A 107 -18.88 3.99 12.78
C ASN A 107 -17.76 3.05 12.32
N VAL A 108 -16.49 3.45 12.44
CA VAL A 108 -15.36 2.61 11.98
C VAL A 108 -15.35 1.24 12.69
N THR A 109 -15.76 1.18 13.96
CA THR A 109 -15.83 -0.06 14.74
C THR A 109 -17.00 -0.97 14.34
N LEU A 110 -17.99 -0.45 13.60
CA LEU A 110 -19.07 -1.25 13.02
C LEU A 110 -18.68 -1.80 11.64
N ARG A 111 -17.69 -1.18 10.99
CA ARG A 111 -17.25 -1.52 9.63
C ARG A 111 -16.00 -2.39 9.61
N ARG A 112 -15.20 -2.37 10.68
CA ARG A 112 -13.91 -3.06 10.78
C ARG A 112 -13.80 -3.84 12.07
N THR A 113 -13.09 -4.95 12.00
CA THR A 113 -12.73 -5.75 13.18
C THR A 113 -11.77 -4.97 14.10
N PRO A 114 -11.77 -5.25 15.41
CA PRO A 114 -10.77 -4.74 16.34
C PRO A 114 -9.33 -4.93 15.86
N GLU A 115 -9.01 -6.14 15.39
CA GLU A 115 -7.70 -6.52 14.87
C GLU A 115 -7.31 -5.64 13.69
N TRP A 116 -8.23 -5.44 12.74
CA TRP A 116 -7.97 -4.63 11.56
C TRP A 116 -7.68 -3.18 11.93
N ILE A 117 -8.45 -2.60 12.86
CA ILE A 117 -8.22 -1.23 13.34
C ILE A 117 -6.85 -1.10 13.99
N MET A 118 -6.50 -2.04 14.87
CA MET A 118 -5.20 -2.02 15.55
C MET A 118 -4.02 -2.24 14.58
N ASN A 119 -4.18 -3.13 13.59
CA ASN A 119 -3.18 -3.35 12.54
C ASN A 119 -3.06 -2.11 11.62
N MET A 120 -4.16 -1.44 11.27
CA MET A 120 -4.12 -0.21 10.48
C MET A 120 -3.40 0.92 11.23
N ILE A 121 -3.63 1.06 12.53
CA ILE A 121 -2.98 2.10 13.35
C ILE A 121 -1.47 1.84 13.49
N THR A 122 -1.06 0.59 13.67
CA THR A 122 0.33 0.23 13.98
C THR A 122 1.17 -0.15 12.78
N ASN A 123 0.54 -0.53 11.67
CA ASN A 123 1.17 -1.02 10.46
C ASN A 123 0.53 -0.45 9.17
N PRO A 124 0.28 0.87 9.08
CA PRO A 124 -0.53 1.44 7.99
C PRO A 124 0.11 1.25 6.61
N GLU A 125 1.43 1.25 6.49
CA GLU A 125 2.11 1.06 5.20
C GLU A 125 1.91 -0.33 4.62
N GLU A 126 2.00 -1.37 5.45
CA GLU A 126 1.79 -2.73 4.96
C GLU A 126 0.31 -2.99 4.71
N MET A 127 -0.56 -2.43 5.55
CA MET A 127 -2.00 -2.50 5.35
C MET A 127 -2.42 -1.90 4.01
N THR A 128 -1.90 -0.73 3.64
CA THR A 128 -2.20 -0.12 2.32
C THR A 128 -1.53 -0.83 1.15
N LYS A 129 -0.48 -1.64 1.38
CA LYS A 129 0.22 -2.42 0.34
C LYS A 129 -0.27 -3.86 0.18
N GLN A 130 -0.91 -4.44 1.18
CA GLN A 130 -1.28 -5.86 1.17
C GLN A 130 -2.76 -6.13 1.47
N ASP A 131 -3.37 -5.46 2.46
CA ASP A 131 -4.78 -5.67 2.79
C ASP A 131 -5.69 -5.08 1.70
N PRO A 132 -6.67 -5.84 1.15
CA PRO A 132 -7.52 -5.35 0.06
C PRO A 132 -8.32 -4.09 0.42
N VAL A 133 -8.77 -3.95 1.66
CA VAL A 133 -9.51 -2.77 2.13
C VAL A 133 -8.55 -1.60 2.33
N GLY A 134 -7.39 -1.84 2.94
CA GLY A 134 -6.32 -0.85 3.07
C GLY A 134 -5.87 -0.28 1.72
N LYS A 135 -5.69 -1.15 0.70
CA LYS A 135 -5.40 -0.75 -0.68
C LYS A 135 -6.50 0.13 -1.26
N ALA A 136 -7.76 -0.30 -1.18
CA ALA A 136 -8.89 0.45 -1.72
C ALA A 136 -9.04 1.82 -1.03
N LEU A 137 -8.78 1.91 0.28
CA LEU A 137 -8.75 3.18 1.01
C LEU A 137 -7.60 4.07 0.51
N PHE A 138 -6.40 3.52 0.32
CA PHE A 138 -5.27 4.28 -0.21
C PHE A 138 -5.54 4.79 -1.63
N GLU A 139 -6.06 3.96 -2.52
CA GLU A 139 -6.41 4.33 -3.89
C GLU A 139 -7.49 5.44 -3.92
N LYS A 140 -8.46 5.38 -3.00
CA LYS A 140 -9.52 6.40 -2.88
C LYS A 140 -9.01 7.74 -2.34
N HIS A 141 -8.08 7.70 -1.38
CA HIS A 141 -7.67 8.90 -0.65
C HIS A 141 -6.33 9.48 -1.11
N LEU A 142 -5.49 8.69 -1.78
CA LEU A 142 -4.16 9.02 -2.33
C LEU A 142 -3.20 9.63 -1.31
N VAL A 143 -3.40 9.32 -0.03
CA VAL A 143 -2.54 9.77 1.07
C VAL A 143 -2.16 8.56 1.91
N GLN A 144 -0.85 8.33 2.06
CA GLN A 144 -0.33 7.25 2.90
C GLN A 144 -0.45 7.66 4.36
N MET A 145 -1.21 6.90 5.15
CA MET A 145 -1.16 7.01 6.61
C MET A 145 0.23 6.55 7.08
N THR A 146 0.90 7.37 7.88
CA THR A 146 2.19 7.02 8.49
C THR A 146 1.97 6.48 9.91
N PHE A 147 2.88 5.63 10.38
CA PHE A 147 2.83 5.15 11.76
C PHE A 147 3.13 6.29 12.74
N GLN A 148 2.24 6.51 13.71
CA GLN A 148 2.31 7.65 14.64
C GLN A 148 3.09 7.34 15.94
N ASN A 149 3.95 6.32 15.93
CA ASN A 149 4.72 5.88 17.10
C ASN A 149 3.82 5.64 18.33
N VAL A 150 2.73 4.90 18.14
CA VAL A 150 1.88 4.45 19.25
C VAL A 150 2.30 3.07 19.72
N SER A 151 2.28 2.85 21.03
CA SER A 151 2.47 1.51 21.59
C SER A 151 1.23 0.63 21.38
N ASP A 152 1.34 -0.66 21.64
CA ASP A 152 0.19 -1.57 21.58
C ASP A 152 -0.88 -1.20 22.62
N ASP A 153 -0.47 -0.76 23.81
CA ASP A 153 -1.38 -0.28 24.85
C ASP A 153 -2.10 1.01 24.43
N GLU A 154 -1.38 1.98 23.86
CA GLU A 154 -1.98 3.20 23.32
C GLU A 154 -2.94 2.87 22.16
N THR A 155 -2.57 1.92 21.31
CA THR A 155 -3.43 1.45 20.21
C THR A 155 -4.71 0.81 20.74
N ARG A 156 -4.61 -0.02 21.79
CA ARG A 156 -5.79 -0.61 22.44
C ARG A 156 -6.67 0.45 23.09
N GLN A 157 -6.07 1.50 23.66
CA GLN A 157 -6.80 2.65 24.21
C GLN A 157 -7.55 3.41 23.11
N ILE A 158 -6.90 3.72 21.99
CA ILE A 158 -7.54 4.36 20.83
C ILE A 158 -8.72 3.53 20.33
N LEU A 159 -8.56 2.20 20.22
CA LEU A 159 -9.66 1.31 19.84
C LEU A 159 -10.84 1.43 20.82
N GLU A 160 -10.60 1.48 22.13
CA GLU A 160 -11.67 1.64 23.12
C GLU A 160 -12.40 2.98 22.95
N PHE A 161 -11.65 4.04 22.69
CA PHE A 161 -12.21 5.35 22.42
C PHE A 161 -13.10 5.37 21.18
N LEU A 162 -12.65 4.73 20.08
CA LEU A 162 -13.47 4.62 18.87
C LEU A 162 -14.73 3.79 19.12
N ARG A 163 -14.65 2.72 19.92
CA ARG A 163 -15.83 1.94 20.33
C ARG A 163 -16.82 2.77 21.14
N ASP A 164 -16.31 3.58 22.07
CA ASP A 164 -17.14 4.49 22.86
C ASP A 164 -17.79 5.58 21.99
N ASN A 165 -17.05 6.11 21.02
CA ASN A 165 -17.56 7.10 20.08
C ASN A 165 -18.72 6.56 19.22
N ASP A 166 -18.57 5.34 18.71
CA ASP A 166 -19.54 4.71 17.80
C ASP A 166 -20.76 4.10 18.54
N ALA A 167 -20.68 3.99 19.87
CA ALA A 167 -21.79 3.49 20.70
C ALA A 167 -22.81 4.60 21.09
N LYS A 168 -22.64 5.83 20.59
CA LYS A 168 -23.47 7.00 20.91
C LYS A 168 -24.70 7.13 20.02
#